data_AF-A0A8C4F7I3-F1
#
_entry.id   AF-A0A8C4F7I3-F1
#
_cell.length_a   1.000
_cell.length_b   1.000
_cell.length_c   1.000
_cell.angle_alpha   90.00
_cell.angle_beta   90.00
_cell.angle_gamma   90.00
#
_symmetry.space_group_name_H-M   'P 1'
#
loop_
_entity.id
_entity.type
_entity.pdbx_description
1 polymer ?
#
loop_
_entity_poly.entity_id
_entity_poly.type
_entity_poly.pdbx_seq_one_letter_code
_entity_poly.pdbx_strand_id
1 'polypeptide(L)'
;MKRRIHFSFVLVYSLVSYFCLCSAFYLPGLAPVSFCEDGKGGDDCQTVIQLFVNRLDSVESVLPYEYDVFDFCKDDKEKRPSENLGQVLFGERIESSPYKFNFKQDVKCKAVCTIGFFACFWFVNKIYSVVKVD
;
A
#
# COMPACT_ATOMS: atom_id res chain seq x y z
N MET A 1 41.59 5.44 -53.90
CA MET A 1 41.24 5.42 -52.45
C MET A 1 39.73 5.22 -52.29
N LYS A 2 39.26 3.99 -52.08
CA LYS A 2 37.83 3.70 -51.84
C LYS A 2 37.69 3.30 -50.37
N ARG A 3 37.17 4.23 -49.57
CA ARG A 3 37.01 4.14 -48.12
C ARG A 3 35.99 3.03 -47.82
N ARG A 4 36.45 1.81 -47.50
CA ARG A 4 35.62 0.74 -46.92
C ARG A 4 35.24 1.17 -45.50
N ILE A 5 34.27 2.07 -45.40
CA ILE A 5 33.71 2.50 -44.13
C ILE A 5 33.01 1.28 -43.52
N HIS A 6 33.32 1.01 -42.25
CA HIS A 6 32.87 -0.13 -41.48
C HIS A 6 31.34 -0.12 -41.32
N PHE A 7 30.62 -0.56 -42.36
CA PHE A 7 29.16 -0.66 -42.36
C PHE A 7 28.65 -1.52 -41.21
N SER A 8 29.45 -2.53 -40.84
CA SER A 8 29.24 -3.36 -39.65
C SER A 8 29.33 -2.57 -38.34
N PHE A 9 30.31 -1.66 -38.19
CA PHE A 9 30.39 -0.82 -36.99
C PHE A 9 29.23 0.18 -36.92
N VAL A 10 28.81 0.75 -38.04
CA VAL A 10 27.66 1.67 -38.07
C VAL A 10 26.37 0.94 -37.67
N LEU A 11 26.17 -0.29 -38.16
CA LEU A 11 25.04 -1.13 -37.77
C LEU A 11 25.07 -1.50 -36.28
N VAL A 12 26.24 -1.85 -35.75
CA VAL A 12 26.41 -2.19 -34.34
C VAL A 12 26.16 -0.96 -33.44
N TYR A 13 26.71 0.20 -33.78
CA TYR A 13 26.46 1.44 -33.03
C TYR A 13 24.97 1.87 -33.09
N SER A 14 24.30 1.65 -34.22
CA SER A 14 22.86 1.90 -34.37
C SER A 14 22.00 0.98 -33.48
N LEU A 15 22.33 -0.32 -33.43
CA LEU A 15 21.64 -1.29 -32.56
C LEU A 15 21.87 -0.99 -31.07
N VAL A 16 23.10 -0.65 -30.67
CA VAL A 16 23.43 -0.29 -29.27
C VAL A 16 22.71 1.00 -28.84
N SER A 17 22.58 1.99 -29.74
CA SER A 17 21.79 3.20 -29.51
C SER A 17 20.32 2.89 -29.22
N TYR A 18 19.76 1.89 -29.91
CA TYR A 18 18.36 1.48 -29.74
C TYR A 18 18.06 0.84 -28.37
N PHE A 19 19.00 0.07 -27.81
CA PHE A 19 18.83 -0.58 -26.49
C PHE A 19 18.93 0.39 -25.31
N CYS A 20 19.54 1.56 -25.48
CA CYS A 20 19.75 2.53 -24.41
C CYS A 20 18.47 3.30 -24.01
N LEU A 21 17.40 3.19 -24.81
CA LEU A 21 16.12 3.88 -24.57
C LEU A 21 15.13 3.11 -23.68
N CYS A 22 15.50 1.92 -23.19
CA CYS A 22 14.65 1.18 -22.26
C CYS A 22 14.78 1.74 -20.85
N SER A 23 13.87 2.65 -20.45
CA SER A 23 13.70 2.98 -19.03
C SER A 23 12.96 1.82 -18.35
N ALA A 24 13.64 1.10 -17.46
CA ALA A 24 12.97 0.19 -16.55
C ALA A 24 12.27 1.02 -15.47
N PHE A 25 10.95 1.12 -15.56
CA PHE A 25 10.13 1.71 -14.50
C PHE A 25 9.60 0.57 -13.63
N TYR A 26 9.99 0.57 -12.36
CA TYR A 26 9.34 -0.30 -11.38
C TYR A 26 7.91 0.20 -11.18
N LEU A 27 6.93 -0.71 -11.28
CA LEU A 27 5.58 -0.31 -10.93
C LEU A 27 5.55 0.05 -9.44
N PRO A 28 5.00 1.23 -9.07
CA PRO A 28 4.75 1.55 -7.68
C PRO A 28 3.88 0.46 -7.04
N GLY A 29 4.23 0.08 -5.82
CA GLY A 29 3.57 -0.99 -5.06
C GLY A 29 4.10 -2.41 -5.26
N LEU A 30 5.17 -2.62 -6.04
CA LEU A 30 5.81 -3.95 -6.15
C LEU A 30 7.10 -4.08 -5.34
N ALA A 31 7.72 -2.96 -4.93
CA ALA A 31 8.95 -2.98 -4.16
C ALA A 31 8.64 -3.44 -2.72
N PRO A 32 9.35 -4.45 -2.20
CA PRO A 32 9.12 -4.93 -0.84
C PRO A 32 9.57 -3.88 0.17
N VAL A 33 8.72 -3.59 1.16
CA VAL A 33 9.07 -2.76 2.31
C VAL A 33 9.70 -3.66 3.38
N SER A 34 10.87 -3.27 3.87
CA SER A 34 11.55 -4.00 4.95
C SER A 34 11.22 -3.39 6.31
N PHE A 35 10.88 -4.25 7.27
CA PHE A 35 10.59 -3.85 8.64
C PHE A 35 11.68 -4.34 9.60
N CYS A 36 12.18 -3.44 10.45
CA CYS A 36 13.27 -3.71 11.39
C CYS A 36 12.90 -3.36 12.82
N GLU A 37 13.59 -3.97 13.77
CA GLU A 37 13.55 -3.56 15.18
C GLU A 37 14.12 -2.14 15.34
N ASP A 38 13.59 -1.39 16.31
CA ASP A 38 14.09 -0.08 16.68
C ASP A 38 15.61 -0.12 16.98
N GLY A 39 16.38 0.64 16.20
CA GLY A 39 17.84 0.77 16.37
C GLY A 39 18.71 -0.25 15.63
N LYS A 40 18.14 -1.15 14.81
CA LYS A 40 18.90 -2.17 14.05
C LYS A 40 18.77 -2.08 12.52
N GLY A 41 18.17 -1.01 11.99
CA GLY A 41 17.96 -0.80 10.54
C GLY A 41 18.89 0.23 9.92
N GLY A 42 19.13 0.12 8.61
CA GLY A 42 19.67 1.21 7.78
C GLY A 42 18.55 2.18 7.35
N ASP A 43 18.90 3.19 6.54
CA ASP A 43 17.98 4.29 6.16
C ASP A 43 16.70 3.84 5.41
N ASP A 44 16.69 2.64 4.82
CA ASP A 44 15.56 2.10 4.03
C ASP A 44 14.69 1.08 4.81
N CYS A 45 14.89 0.97 6.13
CA CYS A 45 14.11 0.04 6.97
C CYS A 45 13.14 0.78 7.89
N GLN A 46 11.86 0.43 7.81
CA GLN A 46 10.81 1.04 8.63
C GLN A 46 10.64 0.27 9.95
N THR A 47 10.39 0.97 11.05
CA THR A 47 10.13 0.31 12.35
C THR A 47 8.64 0.28 12.70
N VAL A 48 7.90 1.28 12.22
CA VAL A 48 6.45 1.43 12.46
C VAL A 48 5.68 0.83 11.28
N ILE A 49 4.80 -0.13 11.58
CA ILE A 49 3.83 -0.70 10.65
C ILE A 49 2.51 0.07 10.81
N GLN A 50 2.11 0.76 9.74
CA GLN A 50 0.82 1.43 9.65
C GLN A 50 -0.21 0.46 9.07
N LEU A 51 -1.32 0.24 9.78
CA LEU A 51 -2.42 -0.56 9.26
C LEU A 51 -3.38 0.28 8.43
N PHE A 52 -3.90 -0.33 7.36
CA PHE A 52 -4.93 0.26 6.51
C PHE A 52 -6.25 -0.51 6.66
N VAL A 53 -7.33 0.19 6.38
CA VAL A 53 -8.68 -0.36 6.37
C VAL A 53 -9.28 -0.23 4.99
N ASN A 54 -10.07 -1.23 4.61
CA ASN A 54 -10.84 -1.23 3.38
C ASN A 54 -12.32 -0.96 3.68
N ARG A 55 -13.15 -1.04 2.63
CA ARG A 55 -14.61 -1.07 2.77
C ARG A 55 -15.06 -2.22 3.66
N LEU A 56 -16.20 -2.01 4.28
CA LEU A 56 -16.81 -2.87 5.27
C LEU A 56 -17.81 -3.81 4.59
N ASP A 57 -17.55 -5.11 4.68
CA ASP A 57 -18.48 -6.10 4.15
C ASP A 57 -19.49 -6.54 5.22
N SER A 58 -20.72 -6.80 4.75
CA SER A 58 -21.84 -7.26 5.58
C SER A 58 -22.49 -8.51 4.99
N VAL A 59 -23.01 -9.36 5.86
CA VAL A 59 -23.80 -10.54 5.44
C VAL A 59 -25.20 -10.17 4.97
N GLU A 60 -25.70 -8.99 5.33
CA GLU A 60 -27.05 -8.53 4.98
C GLU A 60 -27.11 -7.75 3.65
N SER A 61 -25.98 -7.16 3.24
CA SER A 61 -25.90 -6.30 2.05
C SER A 61 -24.88 -6.85 1.06
N VAL A 62 -25.25 -6.87 -0.21
CA VAL A 62 -24.33 -7.20 -1.32
C VAL A 62 -23.38 -6.04 -1.62
N LEU A 63 -23.75 -4.83 -1.22
CA LEU A 63 -22.93 -3.63 -1.41
C LEU A 63 -22.13 -3.34 -0.13
N PRO A 64 -20.80 -3.14 -0.25
CA PRO A 64 -19.96 -2.82 0.88
C PRO A 64 -20.18 -1.38 1.35
N TYR A 65 -20.01 -1.14 2.65
CA TYR A 65 -20.10 0.20 3.24
C TYR A 65 -18.73 0.86 3.32
N GLU A 66 -18.69 2.18 3.22
CA GLU A 66 -17.44 2.92 3.43
C GLU A 66 -17.09 3.00 4.93
N TYR A 67 -15.80 2.95 5.25
CA TYR A 67 -15.31 3.01 6.62
C TYR A 67 -15.74 4.31 7.32
N ASP A 68 -15.70 5.41 6.57
CA ASP A 68 -16.06 6.76 7.01
C ASP A 68 -17.54 6.98 7.37
N VAL A 69 -18.44 6.07 6.99
CA VAL A 69 -19.90 6.19 7.25
C VAL A 69 -20.23 5.92 8.71
N PHE A 70 -19.36 5.22 9.43
CA PHE A 70 -19.53 4.89 10.83
C PHE A 70 -18.66 5.78 11.72
N ASP A 71 -19.07 5.95 12.98
CA ASP A 71 -18.31 6.68 13.99
C ASP A 71 -17.11 5.87 14.51
N PHE A 72 -16.32 5.31 13.60
CA PHE A 72 -15.05 4.68 13.91
C PHE A 72 -13.98 5.72 14.16
N CYS A 73 -12.94 5.28 14.86
CA CYS A 73 -11.77 6.12 15.07
C CYS A 73 -10.95 6.20 13.81
N LYS A 74 -10.50 7.41 13.52
CA LYS A 74 -9.66 7.74 12.38
C LYS A 74 -8.27 8.13 12.87
N ASP A 75 -7.27 7.97 12.02
CA ASP A 75 -5.94 8.49 12.29
C ASP A 75 -5.93 10.02 12.20
N ASP A 76 -5.02 10.69 12.92
CA ASP A 76 -4.91 12.15 12.94
C ASP A 76 -4.62 12.74 11.54
N LYS A 77 -3.99 11.94 10.68
CA LYS A 77 -3.66 12.28 9.30
C LYS A 77 -4.29 11.25 8.38
N GLU A 78 -5.45 11.58 7.85
CA GLU A 78 -6.12 10.75 6.86
C GLU A 78 -5.25 10.63 5.61
N LYS A 79 -4.74 9.43 5.36
CA LYS A 79 -4.03 9.08 4.13
C LYS A 79 -4.86 8.07 3.37
N ARG A 80 -4.98 8.28 2.07
CA ARG A 80 -5.62 7.34 1.12
C ARG A 80 -4.59 6.85 0.11
N PRO A 81 -3.60 6.02 0.51
CA PRO A 81 -2.65 5.48 -0.44
C PRO A 81 -3.35 4.53 -1.40
N SER A 82 -2.86 4.47 -2.63
CA SER A 82 -3.23 3.42 -3.59
C SER A 82 -1.97 2.63 -3.89
N GLU A 83 -1.98 1.34 -3.59
CA GLU A 83 -0.74 0.55 -3.59
C GLU A 83 -0.33 0.13 -4.99
N ASN A 84 -1.24 -0.53 -5.71
CA ASN A 84 -0.93 -1.16 -6.98
C ASN A 84 -1.81 -0.60 -8.11
N LEU A 85 -1.30 -0.72 -9.34
CA LEU A 85 -1.98 -0.23 -10.54
C LEU A 85 -3.37 -0.86 -10.73
N GLY A 86 -3.54 -2.14 -10.36
CA GLY A 86 -4.84 -2.82 -10.43
C GLY A 86 -5.87 -2.16 -9.52
N GLN A 87 -5.51 -1.90 -8.27
CA GLN A 87 -6.34 -1.25 -7.26
C GLN A 87 -6.77 0.15 -7.69
N VAL A 88 -5.86 0.90 -8.33
CA VAL A 88 -6.19 2.20 -8.94
C VAL A 88 -7.21 2.05 -10.05
N LEU A 89 -7.02 1.09 -10.97
CA LEU A 89 -7.91 0.86 -12.11
C LEU A 89 -9.31 0.36 -11.67
N PHE A 90 -9.38 -0.43 -10.60
CA PHE A 90 -10.65 -0.87 -10.00
C PHE A 90 -11.27 0.18 -9.07
N GLY A 91 -10.61 1.32 -8.86
CA GLY A 91 -11.11 2.41 -8.02
C GLY A 91 -11.20 2.05 -6.53
N GLU A 92 -10.43 1.07 -6.10
CA GLU A 92 -10.37 0.66 -4.70
C GLU A 92 -9.52 1.66 -3.91
N ARG A 93 -10.06 2.09 -2.76
CA ARG A 93 -9.45 3.09 -1.88
C ARG A 93 -9.34 2.50 -0.49
N ILE A 94 -8.13 2.46 0.03
CA ILE A 94 -7.85 2.12 1.43
C ILE A 94 -7.65 3.40 2.23
N GLU A 95 -7.96 3.33 3.52
CA GLU A 95 -7.86 4.44 4.44
C GLU A 95 -6.94 4.08 5.61
N SER A 96 -6.23 5.06 6.14
CA SER A 96 -5.35 4.86 7.29
C SER A 96 -6.15 4.55 8.55
N SER A 97 -5.84 3.42 9.19
CA SER A 97 -6.40 3.08 10.49
C SER A 97 -5.63 3.75 11.63
N PRO A 98 -6.22 3.90 12.82
CA PRO A 98 -5.53 4.47 13.98
C PRO A 98 -4.58 3.46 14.66
N TYR A 99 -4.50 2.21 14.17
CA TYR A 99 -3.62 1.19 14.70
C TYR A 99 -2.21 1.33 14.12
N LYS A 100 -1.23 1.53 15.00
CA LYS A 100 0.20 1.61 14.67
C LYS A 100 0.96 0.63 15.57
N PHE A 101 1.71 -0.26 14.95
CA PHE A 101 2.51 -1.26 15.66
C PHE A 101 3.99 -1.06 15.36
N ASN A 102 4.84 -1.48 16.29
CA ASN A 102 6.26 -1.55 16.05
C ASN A 102 6.62 -2.99 15.69
N PHE A 103 7.52 -3.14 14.73
CA PHE A 103 7.97 -4.45 14.29
C PHE A 103 8.53 -5.27 15.46
N LYS A 104 8.05 -6.50 15.61
CA LYS A 104 8.45 -7.46 16.65
C LYS A 104 8.26 -6.96 18.10
N GLN A 105 7.32 -6.04 18.33
CA GLN A 105 6.86 -5.66 19.66
C GLN A 105 5.45 -6.20 19.93
N ASP A 106 5.36 -7.18 20.83
CA ASP A 106 4.08 -7.76 21.23
C ASP A 106 3.30 -6.81 22.13
N VAL A 107 2.15 -6.34 21.66
CA VAL A 107 1.22 -5.51 22.43
C VAL A 107 -0.14 -6.18 22.47
N LYS A 108 -0.66 -6.45 23.68
CA LYS A 108 -1.97 -7.07 23.87
C LYS A 108 -2.99 -6.02 24.31
N CYS A 109 -4.14 -6.01 23.63
CA CYS A 109 -5.33 -5.24 24.03
C CYS A 109 -5.06 -3.76 24.33
N LYS A 110 -4.27 -3.08 23.49
CA LYS A 110 -4.07 -1.63 23.60
C LYS A 110 -5.32 -0.90 23.12
N ALA A 111 -5.96 -0.18 24.03
CA ALA A 111 -7.04 0.73 23.68
C ALA A 111 -6.49 1.85 22.80
N VAL A 112 -7.10 2.04 21.63
CA VAL A 112 -6.74 3.11 20.69
C VAL A 112 -7.62 4.34 20.92
N CYS A 113 -8.92 4.12 21.11
CA CYS A 113 -9.92 5.16 21.26
C CYS A 113 -11.23 4.58 21.82
N THR A 114 -12.19 5.45 22.10
CA THR A 114 -13.55 5.10 22.53
C THR A 114 -14.56 5.51 21.46
N ILE A 115 -15.40 4.56 21.03
CA ILE A 115 -16.50 4.80 20.08
C ILE A 115 -17.85 4.75 20.79
N GLY A 116 -18.87 5.38 20.18
CA GLY A 116 -20.24 5.37 20.69
C GLY A 116 -20.93 4.01 20.56
N PHE A 117 -22.01 3.82 21.33
CA PHE A 117 -22.81 2.59 21.36
C PHE A 117 -23.35 2.18 19.98
N PHE A 118 -23.76 3.13 19.14
CA PHE A 118 -24.32 2.85 17.81
C PHE A 118 -23.28 2.22 16.86
N ALA A 119 -22.04 2.71 16.85
CA ALA A 119 -20.97 2.12 16.04
C ALA A 119 -20.63 0.69 16.48
N CYS A 120 -20.62 0.43 17.80
CA CYS A 120 -20.40 -0.90 18.35
C CYS A 120 -21.52 -1.89 17.99
N PHE A 121 -22.78 -1.46 18.06
CA PHE A 121 -23.93 -2.31 17.72
C PHE A 121 -23.90 -2.80 16.27
N TRP A 122 -23.60 -1.90 15.33
CA TRP A 122 -23.47 -2.23 13.90
C TRP A 122 -22.26 -3.13 13.61
N PHE A 123 -21.13 -2.86 14.25
CA PHE A 123 -19.93 -3.68 14.07
C PHE A 123 -20.15 -5.12 14.54
N VAL A 124 -20.72 -5.33 15.74
CA VAL A 124 -20.88 -6.66 16.34
C VAL A 124 -21.89 -7.54 15.61
N ASN A 125 -22.93 -6.95 14.99
CA ASN A 125 -24.02 -7.73 14.40
C ASN A 125 -23.96 -7.80 12.87
N LYS A 126 -23.35 -6.83 12.19
CA LYS A 126 -23.50 -6.67 10.74
C LYS A 126 -22.21 -6.61 9.93
N ILE A 127 -21.05 -6.37 10.54
CA ILE A 127 -19.80 -6.13 9.81
C ILE A 127 -18.77 -7.19 10.22
N TYR A 128 -18.11 -7.83 9.25
CA TYR A 128 -17.22 -8.97 9.53
C TYR A 128 -15.76 -8.80 9.11
N SER A 129 -15.41 -7.83 8.25
CA SER A 129 -14.01 -7.61 7.87
C SER A 129 -13.76 -6.20 7.36
N VAL A 130 -12.59 -5.67 7.70
CA VAL A 130 -12.18 -4.28 7.44
C VAL A 130 -10.67 -4.12 7.32
N VAL A 131 -9.87 -5.02 7.91
CA VAL A 131 -8.43 -4.78 8.12
C VAL A 131 -7.60 -5.39 7.00
N LYS A 132 -6.77 -4.55 6.36
CA LYS A 132 -5.77 -4.95 5.38
C LYS A 132 -4.38 -4.57 5.90
N VAL A 133 -3.47 -5.55 5.90
CA VAL A 133 -2.07 -5.36 6.28
C VAL A 133 -1.25 -5.51 5.00
N ASP A 134 -0.54 -4.45 4.64
CA ASP A 134 0.36 -4.42 3.48
C ASP A 134 1.83 -4.34 3.92
#